data_AF-A0AAU9Z8S4-F1
#
_entry.id   AF-A0AAU9Z8S4-F1
#
_cell.length_a   1.000
_cell.length_b   1.000
_cell.length_c   1.000
_cell.angle_alpha   90.00
_cell.angle_beta   90.00
_cell.angle_gamma   90.00
#
_symmetry.space_group_name_H-M   'P 1'
#
loop_
_entity.id
_entity.type
_entity.pdbx_description
1 polymer ?
#
loop_
_entity_poly.entity_id
_entity_poly.type
_entity_poly.pdbx_seq_one_letter_code
_entity_poly.pdbx_strand_id
1 'polypeptide(L)'
;MVPNDCKPDLKHVKKVYSCDLTTLVKAHITKRPMVVDMCIREIESRGLNSEGLYRVSGFSDLIEDVKMAFDRDGEKADISVNMYEDINIITGALKLYFRDLPIPLITYDAYPKFIESAKIMDPDEQLETLHEALRLLPPAHCETLRYLMAHLKRVTLHEKENLMSAENLGIVFGPTLMRSPELDPMAALNDIRYQRLVVELLIKNEDILF
;
A
#
# COMPACT_ATOMS: atom_id res chain seq x y z
N MET A 1 -0.26 17.76 6.68
CA MET A 1 0.93 17.10 6.11
C MET A 1 2.19 17.58 6.83
N VAL A 2 3.21 16.72 6.94
CA VAL A 2 4.52 17.10 7.49
C VAL A 2 5.26 18.00 6.48
N PRO A 3 5.77 19.18 6.87
CA PRO A 3 6.50 20.07 5.98
C PRO A 3 7.73 19.39 5.33
N ASN A 4 8.06 19.79 4.11
CA ASN A 4 9.18 19.22 3.33
C ASN A 4 10.55 19.46 4.00
N ASP A 5 10.69 20.49 4.82
CA ASP A 5 11.88 20.87 5.57
C ASP A 5 11.96 20.25 6.98
N CYS A 6 10.91 19.56 7.44
CA CYS A 6 10.91 18.90 8.74
C CYS A 6 11.97 17.78 8.79
N LYS A 7 12.79 17.77 9.86
CA LYS A 7 13.77 16.73 10.19
C LYS A 7 13.40 16.06 11.53
N PRO A 8 12.60 14.98 11.52
CA PRO A 8 12.23 14.29 12.75
C PRO A 8 13.45 13.61 13.41
N ASP A 9 13.55 13.74 14.74
CA ASP A 9 14.57 13.06 15.54
C ASP A 9 14.15 11.61 15.80
N LEU A 10 15.01 10.65 15.43
CA LEU A 10 14.86 9.21 15.66
C LEU A 10 14.52 8.86 17.10
N LYS A 11 14.97 9.65 18.09
CA LYS A 11 14.66 9.42 19.51
C LYS A 11 13.16 9.47 19.83
N HIS A 12 12.38 10.16 19.00
CA HIS A 12 10.93 10.31 19.17
C HIS A 12 10.11 9.33 18.32
N VAL A 13 10.73 8.66 17.33
CA VAL A 13 10.09 7.64 16.51
C VAL A 13 10.29 6.29 17.19
N LYS A 14 9.45 6.00 18.18
CA LYS A 14 9.54 4.76 18.99
C LYS A 14 8.85 3.54 18.36
N LYS A 15 8.08 3.75 17.29
CA LYS A 15 7.29 2.72 16.60
C LYS A 15 7.35 2.95 15.10
N VAL A 16 7.24 1.86 14.36
CA VAL A 16 7.26 1.85 12.89
C VAL A 16 5.83 1.90 12.36
N TYR A 17 4.94 1.07 12.90
CA TYR A 17 3.51 1.11 12.62
C TYR A 17 2.86 2.33 13.27
N SER A 18 1.80 2.82 12.64
CA SER A 18 1.07 4.03 13.04
C SER A 18 1.90 5.31 13.09
N CYS A 19 3.14 5.30 12.60
CA CYS A 19 3.92 6.51 12.34
C CYS A 19 3.50 7.10 10.99
N ASP A 20 3.49 8.43 10.89
CA ASP A 20 3.30 9.11 9.61
C ASP A 20 4.39 8.70 8.60
N LEU A 21 3.97 8.37 7.38
CA LEU A 21 4.85 7.82 6.35
C LEU A 21 6.04 8.74 6.04
N THR A 22 5.76 10.04 5.86
CA THR A 22 6.81 11.03 5.56
C THR A 22 7.77 11.19 6.73
N THR A 23 7.25 11.19 7.96
CA THR A 23 8.04 11.25 9.19
C THR A 23 8.98 10.07 9.32
N LEU A 24 8.46 8.86 9.14
CA LEU A 24 9.23 7.62 9.27
C LEU A 24 10.37 7.58 8.24
N VAL A 25 10.05 7.83 6.98
CA VAL A 25 11.05 7.81 5.88
C VAL A 25 12.16 8.83 6.11
N LYS A 26 11.81 10.04 6.55
CA LYS A 26 12.78 11.09 6.87
C LYS A 26 13.64 10.77 8.09
N ALA A 27 13.04 10.24 9.16
CA ALA A 27 13.77 9.89 10.38
C ALA A 27 14.83 8.81 10.11
N HIS A 28 14.47 7.80 9.31
CA HIS A 28 15.35 6.69 8.96
C HIS A 28 16.27 6.99 7.75
N ILE A 29 16.12 8.14 7.08
CA ILE A 29 16.91 8.52 5.90
C ILE A 29 16.83 7.43 4.82
N THR A 30 15.60 6.94 4.58
CA THR A 30 15.31 5.92 3.57
C THR A 30 14.47 6.53 2.43
N LYS A 31 14.20 5.77 1.37
CA LYS A 31 13.28 6.20 0.30
C LYS A 31 11.82 5.84 0.60
N ARG A 32 11.63 4.76 1.36
CA ARG A 32 10.35 4.15 1.72
C ARG A 32 10.51 3.33 3.00
N PRO A 33 9.41 2.94 3.68
CA PRO A 33 9.49 2.21 4.94
C PRO A 33 10.13 0.84 4.82
N MET A 34 10.92 0.45 5.82
CA MET A 34 11.53 -0.89 5.89
C MET A 34 10.48 -2.01 5.91
N VAL A 35 9.30 -1.77 6.50
CA VAL A 35 8.20 -2.76 6.49
C VAL A 35 7.78 -3.10 5.06
N VAL A 36 7.65 -2.08 4.21
CA VAL A 36 7.25 -2.26 2.80
C VAL A 36 8.34 -3.04 2.06
N ASP A 37 9.60 -2.68 2.24
CA ASP A 37 10.73 -3.37 1.61
C ASP A 37 10.88 -4.82 2.04
N MET A 38 10.84 -5.07 3.34
CA MET A 38 11.06 -6.39 3.90
C MET A 38 9.89 -7.32 3.57
N CYS A 39 8.65 -6.88 3.76
CA CYS A 39 7.48 -7.69 3.44
C CYS A 39 7.40 -8.01 1.95
N ILE A 40 7.60 -7.03 1.06
CA ILE A 40 7.55 -7.29 -0.39
C ILE A 40 8.65 -8.27 -0.80
N ARG A 41 9.88 -8.09 -0.29
CA ARG A 41 10.99 -9.01 -0.56
C ARG A 41 10.67 -10.45 -0.13
N GLU A 42 10.07 -10.62 1.04
CA GLU A 42 9.67 -11.94 1.55
C GLU A 42 8.51 -12.54 0.76
N ILE A 43 7.52 -11.73 0.37
CA ILE A 43 6.39 -12.18 -0.47
C ILE A 43 6.86 -12.59 -1.86
N GLU A 44 7.79 -11.85 -2.45
CA GLU A 44 8.33 -12.20 -3.75
C GLU A 44 9.26 -13.41 -3.74
N SER A 45 9.92 -13.68 -2.61
CA SER A 45 10.86 -14.80 -2.50
C SER A 45 10.15 -16.15 -2.46
N ARG A 46 8.94 -16.23 -1.88
CA ARG A 46 8.24 -17.51 -1.65
C ARG A 46 6.73 -17.51 -1.90
N GLY A 47 6.12 -16.37 -2.16
CA GLY A 47 4.66 -16.20 -2.12
C GLY A 47 3.95 -16.01 -3.47
N LEU A 48 4.66 -15.70 -4.56
CA LEU A 48 4.02 -15.23 -5.80
C LEU A 48 3.02 -16.21 -6.43
N ASN A 49 3.19 -17.51 -6.20
CA ASN A 49 2.30 -18.56 -6.71
C ASN A 49 1.26 -19.03 -5.67
N SER A 50 1.22 -18.44 -4.48
CA SER A 50 0.25 -18.82 -3.45
C SER A 50 -1.16 -18.43 -3.87
N GLU A 51 -2.08 -19.40 -3.90
CA GLU A 51 -3.47 -19.15 -4.26
C GLU A 51 -4.11 -18.08 -3.38
N GLY A 52 -4.75 -17.10 -4.00
CA GLY A 52 -5.43 -16.01 -3.31
C GLY A 52 -4.49 -15.06 -2.56
N LEU A 53 -3.23 -14.90 -3.00
CA LEU A 53 -2.28 -13.98 -2.38
C LEU A 53 -2.90 -12.58 -2.14
N TYR A 54 -2.71 -12.03 -0.93
CA TYR A 54 -3.39 -10.81 -0.43
C TYR A 54 -4.89 -10.91 -0.17
N ARG A 55 -5.64 -11.80 -0.84
CA ARG A 55 -7.06 -12.05 -0.55
C ARG A 55 -7.24 -12.92 0.69
N VAL A 56 -6.47 -14.01 0.78
CA VAL A 56 -6.45 -14.90 1.94
C VAL A 56 -5.80 -14.18 3.13
N SER A 57 -6.35 -14.40 4.32
CA SER A 57 -5.84 -13.82 5.56
C SER A 57 -5.13 -14.89 6.37
N GLY A 58 -3.91 -14.59 6.81
CA GLY A 58 -3.24 -15.38 7.85
C GLY A 58 -3.89 -15.16 9.22
N PHE A 59 -3.40 -15.85 10.24
CA PHE A 59 -3.88 -15.71 11.61
C PHE A 59 -3.62 -14.30 12.15
N SER A 60 -4.68 -13.64 12.64
CA SER A 60 -4.62 -12.26 13.15
C SER A 60 -3.57 -12.05 14.24
N ASP A 61 -3.42 -13.01 15.16
CA ASP A 61 -2.45 -12.93 16.25
C ASP A 61 -1.00 -12.92 15.74
N LEU A 62 -0.71 -13.71 14.70
CA LEU A 62 0.62 -13.74 14.07
C LEU A 62 0.88 -12.50 13.21
N ILE A 63 -0.16 -11.91 12.60
CA ILE A 63 -0.04 -10.64 11.89
C ILE A 63 0.33 -9.52 12.87
N GLU A 64 -0.31 -9.48 14.04
CA GLU A 64 0.03 -8.51 15.08
C GLU A 64 1.43 -8.77 15.66
N ASP A 65 1.85 -10.04 15.78
CA ASP A 65 3.22 -10.39 16.19
C ASP A 65 4.28 -9.86 15.19
N VAL A 66 4.06 -9.98 13.88
CA VAL A 66 4.95 -9.38 12.86
C VAL A 66 5.02 -7.85 13.02
N LYS A 67 3.88 -7.20 13.24
CA LYS A 67 3.85 -5.75 13.52
C LYS A 67 4.66 -5.40 14.76
N MET A 68 4.49 -6.15 15.86
CA MET A 68 5.26 -5.96 17.09
C MET A 68 6.77 -6.19 16.87
N ALA A 69 7.15 -7.15 16.02
CA ALA A 69 8.53 -7.38 15.64
C ALA A 69 9.11 -6.17 14.91
N PHE A 70 8.39 -5.58 13.95
CA PHE A 70 8.84 -4.34 13.29
C PHE A 70 8.92 -3.15 14.24
N ASP A 71 7.93 -2.96 15.13
CA ASP A 71 7.93 -1.87 16.11
C ASP A 71 9.10 -1.96 17.10
N ARG A 72 9.53 -3.18 17.44
CA ARG A 72 10.62 -3.44 18.39
C ARG A 72 12.00 -3.46 17.73
N ASP A 73 12.12 -4.19 16.63
CA ASP A 73 13.41 -4.57 16.04
C ASP A 73 13.71 -3.83 14.72
N GLY A 74 12.73 -3.13 14.14
CA GLY A 74 12.88 -2.36 12.90
C GLY A 74 13.38 -3.23 11.74
N GLU A 75 14.48 -2.82 11.12
CA GLU A 75 15.13 -3.55 10.02
C GLU A 75 15.67 -4.94 10.41
N LYS A 76 15.76 -5.23 11.72
CA LYS A 76 16.24 -6.51 12.24
C LYS A 76 15.11 -7.50 12.56
N ALA A 77 13.85 -7.13 12.31
CA ALA A 77 12.72 -8.02 12.51
C ALA A 77 12.88 -9.29 11.64
N ASP A 78 12.74 -10.46 12.26
CA ASP A 78 12.75 -11.74 11.54
C ASP A 78 11.35 -12.04 11.04
N ILE A 79 11.17 -11.97 9.72
CA ILE A 79 9.92 -12.32 9.03
C ILE A 79 10.09 -13.54 8.10
N SER A 80 11.15 -14.31 8.32
CA SER A 80 11.52 -15.44 7.45
C SER A 80 10.50 -16.58 7.54
N VAL A 81 10.55 -17.47 6.55
CA VAL A 81 9.76 -18.72 6.52
C VAL A 81 9.89 -19.59 7.78
N ASN A 82 11.04 -19.55 8.48
CA ASN A 82 11.25 -20.32 9.70
C ASN A 82 10.41 -19.79 10.87
N MET A 83 10.15 -18.49 10.90
CA MET A 83 9.35 -17.84 11.94
C MET A 83 7.87 -17.83 11.55
N TYR A 84 7.57 -17.52 10.28
CA TYR A 84 6.20 -17.42 9.75
C TYR A 84 6.07 -18.22 8.46
N GLU A 85 5.71 -19.49 8.57
CA GLU A 85 5.56 -20.40 7.43
C GLU A 85 4.48 -19.90 6.45
N ASP A 86 3.30 -19.52 6.95
CA ASP A 86 2.20 -19.00 6.12
C ASP A 86 2.50 -17.59 5.61
N ILE A 87 2.62 -17.45 4.28
CA ILE A 87 2.89 -16.16 3.65
C ILE A 87 1.72 -15.17 3.83
N ASN A 88 0.51 -15.65 4.10
CA ASN A 88 -0.65 -14.78 4.33
C ASN A 88 -0.54 -13.96 5.62
N ILE A 89 0.36 -14.36 6.53
CA ILE A 89 0.76 -13.56 7.69
C ILE A 89 1.53 -12.31 7.20
N ILE A 90 2.49 -12.47 6.29
CA ILE A 90 3.30 -11.36 5.78
C ILE A 90 2.48 -10.43 4.89
N THR A 91 1.62 -10.98 4.01
CA THR A 91 0.68 -10.14 3.24
C THR A 91 -0.30 -9.41 4.16
N GLY A 92 -0.76 -10.06 5.23
CA GLY A 92 -1.58 -9.47 6.29
C GLY A 92 -0.88 -8.30 6.99
N ALA A 93 0.39 -8.49 7.38
CA ALA A 93 1.20 -7.47 8.05
C ALA A 93 1.47 -6.26 7.15
N LEU A 94 1.72 -6.47 5.86
CA LEU A 94 1.87 -5.39 4.88
C LEU A 94 0.56 -4.62 4.69
N LYS A 95 -0.58 -5.31 4.56
CA LYS A 95 -1.90 -4.65 4.50
C LYS A 95 -2.20 -3.86 5.79
N LEU A 96 -1.87 -4.43 6.94
CA LEU A 96 -2.04 -3.78 8.24
C LEU A 96 -1.18 -2.51 8.33
N TYR A 97 0.05 -2.53 7.82
CA TYR A 97 0.93 -1.36 7.82
C TYR A 97 0.28 -0.16 7.13
N PHE A 98 -0.23 -0.35 5.91
CA PHE A 98 -0.90 0.71 5.17
C PHE A 98 -2.18 1.20 5.86
N ARG A 99 -2.95 0.28 6.46
CA ARG A 99 -4.16 0.61 7.20
C ARG A 99 -3.88 1.41 8.47
N ASP A 100 -2.77 1.14 9.15
CA ASP A 100 -2.39 1.79 10.40
C ASP A 100 -1.76 3.17 10.18
N LEU A 101 -1.39 3.56 8.95
CA LEU A 101 -0.87 4.89 8.66
C LEU A 101 -1.85 5.98 9.15
N PRO A 102 -1.39 7.06 9.82
CA PRO A 102 -2.26 8.17 10.18
C PRO A 102 -2.88 8.86 8.96
N ILE A 103 -2.09 9.06 7.91
CA ILE A 103 -2.52 9.57 6.60
C ILE A 103 -2.44 8.40 5.61
N PRO A 104 -3.50 8.09 4.85
CA PRO A 104 -3.48 6.97 3.90
C PRO A 104 -2.41 7.14 2.84
N LEU A 105 -1.99 6.04 2.22
CA LEU A 105 -0.96 6.05 1.18
C LEU A 105 -1.37 7.00 0.04
N ILE A 106 -2.61 6.89 -0.42
CA ILE A 106 -3.26 7.94 -1.21
C ILE A 106 -3.86 8.94 -0.23
N THR A 107 -3.27 10.13 -0.15
CA THR A 107 -3.59 11.12 0.88
C THR A 107 -5.00 11.68 0.72
N TYR A 108 -5.58 12.20 1.81
CA TYR A 108 -6.88 12.86 1.79
C TYR A 108 -6.94 14.03 0.80
N ASP A 109 -5.85 14.77 0.66
CA ASP A 109 -5.78 15.92 -0.24
C ASP A 109 -5.75 15.51 -1.72
N ALA A 110 -5.14 14.36 -2.05
CA ALA A 110 -5.10 13.83 -3.42
C ALA A 110 -6.34 12.99 -3.77
N TYR A 111 -7.04 12.45 -2.76
CA TYR A 111 -8.16 11.53 -2.91
C TYR A 111 -9.22 11.97 -3.94
N PRO A 112 -9.72 13.24 -3.93
CA PRO A 112 -10.74 13.66 -4.88
C PRO A 112 -10.31 13.50 -6.34
N LYS A 113 -9.06 13.83 -6.68
CA LYS A 113 -8.53 13.74 -8.04
C LYS A 113 -8.35 12.28 -8.49
N PHE A 114 -8.01 11.37 -7.57
CA PHE A 114 -8.01 9.93 -7.86
C PHE A 114 -9.43 9.43 -8.17
N ILE A 115 -10.43 9.81 -7.36
CA ILE A 115 -11.82 9.40 -7.61
C ILE A 115 -12.38 10.01 -8.90
N GLU A 116 -12.00 11.26 -9.23
CA GLU A 116 -12.32 11.91 -10.49
C GLU A 116 -11.81 11.11 -11.69
N SER A 117 -10.54 10.68 -11.68
CA SER A 117 -9.96 9.87 -12.76
C SER A 117 -10.76 8.58 -13.03
N ALA A 118 -11.23 7.91 -11.99
CA ALA A 118 -12.01 6.67 -12.10
C ALA A 118 -13.45 6.87 -12.60
N LYS A 119 -13.94 8.12 -12.68
CA LYS A 119 -15.26 8.46 -13.24
C LYS A 119 -15.19 8.80 -14.74
N ILE A 120 -14.00 9.08 -15.26
CA ILE A 120 -13.79 9.41 -16.68
C ILE A 120 -13.97 8.14 -17.53
N MET A 121 -14.70 8.29 -18.64
CA MET A 121 -14.99 7.18 -19.55
C MET A 121 -13.95 7.02 -20.66
N ASP A 122 -13.32 8.12 -21.07
CA ASP A 122 -12.26 8.10 -22.07
C ASP A 122 -10.96 7.54 -21.44
N PRO A 123 -10.38 6.45 -21.97
CA PRO A 123 -9.21 5.82 -21.36
C PRO A 123 -7.96 6.71 -21.31
N ASP A 124 -7.75 7.55 -22.33
CA ASP A 124 -6.56 8.39 -22.42
C ASP A 124 -6.66 9.55 -21.42
N GLU A 125 -7.81 10.23 -21.38
CA GLU A 125 -8.09 11.29 -20.39
C GLU A 125 -8.11 10.74 -18.95
N GLN A 126 -8.60 9.51 -18.76
CA GLN A 126 -8.58 8.81 -17.48
C GLN A 126 -7.14 8.59 -16.98
N LEU A 127 -6.25 8.11 -17.85
CA LEU A 127 -4.84 7.89 -17.48
C LEU A 127 -4.09 9.20 -17.27
N GLU A 128 -4.35 10.23 -18.09
CA GLU A 128 -3.77 11.55 -17.89
C GLU A 128 -4.18 12.14 -16.53
N THR A 129 -5.47 12.10 -16.20
CA THR A 129 -6.00 12.58 -14.92
C THR A 129 -5.46 11.78 -13.74
N LEU A 130 -5.29 10.46 -13.89
CA LEU A 130 -4.69 9.61 -12.88
C LEU A 130 -3.21 9.97 -12.65
N HIS A 131 -2.47 10.27 -13.72
CA HIS A 131 -1.09 10.74 -13.64
C HIS A 131 -0.99 12.13 -12.99
N GLU A 132 -1.92 13.04 -13.24
CA GLU A 132 -2.03 14.30 -12.50
C GLU A 132 -2.27 14.07 -11.00
N ALA A 133 -3.13 13.11 -10.64
CA ALA A 133 -3.41 12.77 -9.24
C ALA A 133 -2.14 12.29 -8.51
N LEU A 134 -1.29 11.49 -9.18
CA LEU A 134 -0.01 11.03 -8.64
C LEU A 134 0.92 12.20 -8.29
N ARG A 135 0.92 13.29 -9.06
CA ARG A 135 1.74 14.49 -8.80
C ARG A 135 1.30 15.27 -7.55
N LEU A 136 0.08 15.03 -7.05
CA LEU A 136 -0.41 15.64 -5.81
C LEU A 136 0.08 14.90 -4.55
N LEU A 137 0.63 13.69 -4.70
CA LEU A 137 1.13 12.91 -3.56
C LEU A 137 2.47 13.48 -3.05
N PRO A 138 2.68 13.50 -1.72
CA PRO A 138 3.99 13.76 -1.16
C PRO A 138 5.04 12.76 -1.66
N PRO A 139 6.34 13.13 -1.74
CA PRO A 139 7.38 12.25 -2.28
C PRO A 139 7.45 10.86 -1.63
N ALA A 140 7.33 10.79 -0.30
CA ALA A 140 7.34 9.51 0.43
C ALA A 140 6.13 8.62 0.09
N HIS A 141 4.96 9.22 -0.12
CA HIS A 141 3.74 8.52 -0.52
C HIS A 141 3.84 8.02 -1.96
N CYS A 142 4.30 8.87 -2.88
CA CYS A 142 4.45 8.53 -4.29
C CYS A 142 5.47 7.40 -4.50
N GLU A 143 6.66 7.48 -3.90
CA GLU A 143 7.69 6.43 -4.02
C GLU A 143 7.24 5.10 -3.38
N THR A 144 6.53 5.16 -2.25
CA THR A 144 5.99 3.95 -1.61
C THR A 144 4.88 3.32 -2.44
N LEU A 145 4.00 4.15 -3.04
CA LEU A 145 2.94 3.69 -3.94
C LEU A 145 3.52 3.06 -5.20
N ARG A 146 4.50 3.72 -5.84
CA ARG A 146 5.20 3.19 -7.01
C ARG A 146 5.76 1.80 -6.75
N TYR A 147 6.50 1.64 -5.65
CA TYR A 147 7.10 0.34 -5.31
C TYR A 147 6.06 -0.74 -5.04
N LEU A 148 4.95 -0.40 -4.38
CA LEU A 148 3.83 -1.31 -4.17
C LEU A 148 3.17 -1.70 -5.49
N MET A 149 2.91 -0.76 -6.40
CA MET A 149 2.28 -1.04 -7.70
C MET A 149 3.17 -1.94 -8.56
N ALA A 150 4.49 -1.71 -8.58
CA ALA A 150 5.44 -2.58 -9.28
C ALA A 150 5.39 -4.03 -8.75
N HIS A 151 5.31 -4.18 -7.42
CA HIS A 151 5.15 -5.49 -6.79
C HIS A 151 3.81 -6.14 -7.17
N LEU A 152 2.69 -5.41 -7.06
CA LEU A 152 1.37 -5.94 -7.39
C LEU A 152 1.25 -6.30 -8.87
N LYS A 153 1.89 -5.53 -9.77
CA LYS A 153 2.02 -5.89 -11.19
C LYS A 153 2.70 -7.25 -11.33
N ARG A 154 3.80 -7.51 -10.63
CA ARG A 154 4.46 -8.83 -10.64
C ARG A 154 3.56 -9.95 -10.12
N VAL A 155 2.72 -9.70 -9.11
CA VAL A 155 1.72 -10.66 -8.64
C VAL A 155 0.74 -11.03 -9.76
N THR A 156 0.24 -10.04 -10.52
CA THR A 156 -0.67 -10.30 -11.64
C THR A 156 -0.05 -11.12 -12.77
N LEU A 157 1.28 -11.08 -12.94
CA LEU A 157 1.97 -11.93 -13.92
C LEU A 157 1.91 -13.43 -13.56
N HIS A 158 1.59 -13.76 -12.31
CA HIS A 158 1.45 -15.12 -11.80
C HIS A 158 -0.04 -15.51 -11.60
N GLU A 159 -0.98 -14.77 -12.20
CA GLU A 159 -2.43 -14.97 -12.05
C GLU A 159 -2.88 -16.40 -12.35
N LYS A 160 -2.20 -17.12 -13.25
CA LYS A 160 -2.52 -18.52 -13.56
C LYS A 160 -2.41 -19.46 -12.35
N GLU A 161 -1.51 -19.17 -11.42
CA GLU A 161 -1.27 -19.96 -10.21
C GLU A 161 -1.98 -19.31 -9.00
N ASN A 162 -1.77 -18.01 -8.79
CA ASN A 162 -2.28 -17.34 -7.59
C ASN A 162 -3.74 -16.87 -7.70
N LEU A 163 -4.33 -16.84 -8.90
CA LEU A 163 -5.71 -16.40 -9.18
C LEU A 163 -6.01 -14.92 -8.85
N MET A 164 -4.97 -14.08 -8.78
CA MET A 164 -5.07 -12.67 -8.41
C MET A 164 -4.81 -11.74 -9.59
N SER A 165 -5.88 -11.35 -10.27
CA SER A 165 -5.89 -10.28 -11.28
C SER A 165 -5.73 -8.89 -10.66
N ALA A 166 -5.48 -7.88 -11.50
CA ALA A 166 -5.46 -6.48 -11.06
C ALA A 166 -6.80 -6.03 -10.43
N GLU A 167 -7.93 -6.53 -10.96
CA GLU A 167 -9.27 -6.27 -10.40
C GLU A 167 -9.41 -6.91 -9.00
N ASN A 168 -8.99 -8.17 -8.85
CA ASN A 168 -9.03 -8.88 -7.57
C ASN A 168 -8.15 -8.18 -6.51
N LEU A 169 -6.97 -7.72 -6.90
CA LEU A 169 -6.08 -6.94 -6.03
C LEU A 169 -6.67 -5.55 -5.72
N GLY A 170 -7.34 -4.91 -6.68
CA GLY A 170 -8.07 -3.66 -6.48
C GLY A 170 -9.15 -3.75 -5.41
N ILE A 171 -9.87 -4.88 -5.33
CA ILE A 171 -10.85 -5.15 -4.27
C ILE A 171 -10.19 -5.12 -2.87
N VAL A 172 -9.00 -5.70 -2.74
CA VAL A 172 -8.26 -5.79 -1.48
C VAL A 172 -7.62 -4.44 -1.11
N PHE A 173 -6.94 -3.81 -2.07
CA PHE A 173 -6.09 -2.65 -1.81
C PHE A 173 -6.83 -1.32 -1.92
N GLY A 174 -7.92 -1.20 -2.68
CA GLY A 174 -8.74 0.01 -2.75
C GLY A 174 -9.06 0.61 -1.37
N PRO A 175 -9.77 -0.12 -0.49
CA PRO A 175 -10.08 0.37 0.86
C PRO A 175 -8.89 0.38 1.82
N THR A 176 -7.77 -0.26 1.46
CA THR A 176 -6.55 -0.29 2.28
C THR A 176 -5.68 0.95 2.05
N LEU A 177 -5.60 1.41 0.80
CA LEU A 177 -4.73 2.50 0.38
C LEU A 177 -5.44 3.86 0.39
N MET A 178 -6.77 3.86 0.30
CA MET A 178 -7.61 5.06 0.24
C MET A 178 -8.61 5.07 1.39
N ARG A 179 -8.90 6.25 1.93
CA ARG A 179 -9.98 6.47 2.90
C ARG A 179 -10.77 7.69 2.45
N SER A 180 -12.07 7.51 2.25
CA SER A 180 -12.94 8.64 1.88
C SER A 180 -12.96 9.67 3.02
N PRO A 181 -12.74 10.96 2.73
CA PRO A 181 -12.92 12.03 3.70
C PRO A 181 -14.40 12.39 3.91
N GLU A 182 -15.31 11.84 3.10
CA GLU A 182 -16.74 12.14 3.13
C GLU A 182 -17.41 11.66 4.42
N LEU A 183 -18.26 12.52 4.99
CA LEU A 183 -19.07 12.18 6.16
C LEU A 183 -20.38 11.47 5.78
N ASP A 184 -20.82 11.59 4.53
CA ASP A 184 -22.03 10.93 4.03
C ASP A 184 -21.78 9.44 3.72
N PRO A 185 -22.46 8.51 4.41
CA PRO A 185 -22.29 7.09 4.19
C PRO A 185 -22.63 6.63 2.76
N MET A 186 -23.56 7.30 2.08
CA MET A 186 -24.00 6.88 0.74
C MET A 186 -22.99 7.26 -0.35
N ALA A 187 -22.44 8.48 -0.27
CA ALA A 187 -21.30 8.89 -1.09
C ALA A 187 -20.09 7.99 -0.86
N ALA A 188 -19.77 7.68 0.41
CA ALA A 188 -18.68 6.79 0.78
C ALA A 188 -18.84 5.37 0.19
N LEU A 189 -20.06 4.83 0.11
CA LEU A 189 -20.34 3.53 -0.51
C LEU A 189 -20.09 3.51 -2.02
N ASN A 190 -20.49 4.57 -2.74
CA ASN A 190 -20.23 4.70 -4.17
C ASN A 190 -18.73 4.81 -4.45
N ASP A 191 -18.01 5.52 -3.60
CA ASP A 191 -16.57 5.68 -3.68
C ASP A 191 -15.79 4.37 -3.55
N ILE A 192 -16.29 3.38 -2.81
CA ILE A 192 -15.62 2.07 -2.70
C ILE A 192 -15.41 1.44 -4.08
N ARG A 193 -16.37 1.59 -5.01
CA ARG A 193 -16.23 1.06 -6.37
C ARG A 193 -15.10 1.77 -7.12
N TYR A 194 -15.01 3.09 -7.00
CA TYR A 194 -13.97 3.89 -7.64
C TYR A 194 -12.60 3.66 -7.01
N GLN A 195 -12.49 3.49 -5.70
CA GLN A 195 -11.23 3.15 -5.03
C GLN A 195 -10.62 1.84 -5.57
N ARG A 196 -11.47 0.83 -5.79
CA ARG A 196 -11.04 -0.45 -6.38
C ARG A 196 -10.52 -0.25 -7.81
N LEU A 197 -11.27 0.50 -8.62
CA LEU A 197 -10.90 0.81 -10.00
C LEU A 197 -9.61 1.63 -10.09
N VAL A 198 -9.41 2.63 -9.21
CA VAL A 198 -8.16 3.40 -9.13
C VAL A 198 -6.97 2.46 -8.95
N VAL A 199 -7.04 1.55 -7.97
CA VAL A 199 -5.93 0.62 -7.71
C VAL A 199 -5.74 -0.35 -8.87
N GLU A 200 -6.81 -0.85 -9.47
CA GLU A 200 -6.74 -1.68 -10.67
C GLU A 200 -6.01 -0.96 -11.82
N LEU A 201 -6.35 0.30 -12.10
CA LEU A 201 -5.73 1.12 -13.14
C LEU A 201 -4.25 1.38 -12.85
N LEU A 202 -3.92 1.69 -11.58
CA LEU A 202 -2.54 1.88 -11.15
C LEU A 202 -1.70 0.61 -11.33
N ILE A 203 -2.24 -0.57 -11.03
CA ILE A 203 -1.56 -1.85 -11.26
C ILE A 203 -1.41 -2.10 -12.76
N LYS A 204 -2.48 -1.96 -13.55
CA LYS A 204 -2.46 -2.27 -14.98
C LYS A 204 -1.46 -1.43 -15.76
N ASN A 205 -1.33 -0.15 -15.41
CA ASN A 205 -0.56 0.86 -16.17
C ASN A 205 0.67 1.37 -15.38
N GLU A 206 1.16 0.57 -14.43
CA GLU A 206 2.29 0.94 -13.57
C GLU A 206 3.52 1.38 -14.36
N ASP A 207 3.79 0.71 -15.49
CA ASP A 207 4.95 0.90 -16.35
C ASP A 207 4.98 2.24 -17.10
N ILE A 208 3.84 2.91 -17.24
CA ILE A 208 3.72 4.21 -17.92
C ILE A 208 3.40 5.37 -16.97
N LEU A 209 2.85 5.07 -15.79
CA LEU A 209 2.41 6.09 -14.84
C LEU A 209 3.54 6.58 -13.93
N PHE A 210 4.56 5.76 -13.68
CA PHE A 210 5.63 6.01 -12.71
C PHE A 210 7.03 6.06 -13.30
#